data_AF-B2U8I7-F1
#
_entry.id   AF-B2U8I7-F1
#
_cell.length_a   1.000
_cell.length_b   1.000
_cell.length_c   1.000
_cell.angle_alpha   90.00
_cell.angle_beta   90.00
_cell.angle_gamma   90.00
#
_symmetry.space_group_name_H-M   'P 1'
#
loop_
_entity.id
_entity.type
_entity.pdbx_description
1 polymer ?
#
loop_
_entity_poly.entity_id
_entity_poly.type
_entity_poly.pdbx_seq_one_letter_code
_entity_poly.pdbx_strand_id
1 'polypeptide(L)'
;MQEKLFYESVYDALAEVIRAAGGTKKVGAMLWPEKSADAAGALLKDCLNPDRREKLDPEQVAFVRRLGRQIGCHALVNFEAQDAGYEAPKPVNSEEQARMLVDIIAAQQVNLQASMQAFQRLVEQNPSVLRAVA
;
A
#
# COMPACT_ATOMS: atom_id res chain seq x y z
N MET A 1 -19.86 -2.99 -11.73
CA MET A 1 -19.48 -2.14 -12.89
C MET A 1 -18.21 -2.75 -13.45
N GLN A 2 -18.20 -3.15 -14.73
CA GLN A 2 -17.12 -3.92 -15.32
C GLN A 2 -15.92 -2.98 -15.55
N GLU A 3 -14.76 -3.32 -14.97
CA GLU A 3 -13.52 -2.55 -15.11
C GLU A 3 -13.10 -2.56 -16.59
N LYS A 4 -12.76 -1.39 -17.15
CA LYS A 4 -12.24 -1.31 -18.52
C LYS A 4 -10.94 -2.11 -18.56
N LEU A 5 -10.85 -3.07 -19.48
CA LEU A 5 -9.70 -3.97 -19.58
C LEU A 5 -8.45 -3.26 -20.12
N PHE A 6 -8.63 -2.12 -20.81
CA PHE A 6 -7.56 -1.31 -21.39
C PHE A 6 -7.87 0.18 -21.22
N TYR A 7 -6.86 0.94 -20.77
CA TYR A 7 -6.88 2.39 -20.69
C TYR A 7 -5.93 2.93 -21.77
N GLU A 8 -6.35 3.98 -22.48
CA GLU A 8 -5.57 4.56 -23.58
C GLU A 8 -4.46 5.49 -23.08
N SER A 9 -4.61 5.98 -21.84
CA SER A 9 -3.63 6.84 -21.19
C SER A 9 -3.62 6.68 -19.68
N VAL A 10 -2.56 7.17 -19.04
CA VAL A 10 -2.46 7.27 -17.57
C VAL A 10 -3.58 8.14 -16.99
N TYR A 11 -4.06 9.13 -17.75
CA TYR A 11 -5.15 10.02 -17.34
C TYR A 11 -6.49 9.27 -17.27
N ASP A 12 -6.75 8.37 -18.22
CA ASP A 12 -7.96 7.52 -18.20
C ASP A 12 -7.93 6.55 -17.01
N ALA A 13 -6.77 5.95 -16.75
CA ALA A 13 -6.59 5.04 -15.62
C ALA A 13 -6.74 5.78 -14.26
N LEU A 14 -6.18 6.99 -14.15
CA LEU A 14 -6.39 7.86 -12.98
C LEU A 14 -7.86 8.23 -12.80
N ALA A 15 -8.55 8.61 -13.88
CA ALA A 15 -9.96 8.99 -13.85
C ALA A 15 -10.84 7.83 -13.38
N GLU A 16 -10.54 6.60 -13.78
CA GLU A 16 -11.27 5.42 -13.31
C GLU A 16 -11.09 5.18 -11.81
N VAL A 17 -9.86 5.26 -11.29
CA VAL A 17 -9.61 5.12 -9.84
C VAL A 17 -10.37 6.20 -9.06
N ILE A 18 -10.33 7.44 -9.53
CA ILE A 18 -11.04 8.56 -8.92
C ILE A 18 -12.56 8.35 -8.95
N ARG A 19 -13.09 7.85 -10.07
CA ARG A 19 -14.50 7.52 -10.22
C ARG A 19 -14.92 6.43 -9.24
N ALA A 20 -14.15 5.34 -9.14
CA ALA A 20 -14.38 4.25 -8.20
C ALA A 20 -14.30 4.71 -6.73
N ALA A 21 -13.41 5.66 -6.43
CA ALA A 21 -13.22 6.22 -5.08
C ALA A 21 -14.35 7.18 -4.62
N GLY A 22 -15.29 7.53 -5.51
CA GLY A 22 -16.42 8.42 -5.23
C GLY A 22 -16.40 9.75 -5.97
N GLY A 23 -15.58 9.88 -7.02
CA GLY A 23 -15.58 11.02 -7.94
C GLY A 23 -14.69 12.18 -7.51
N THR A 24 -14.56 13.16 -8.42
CA THR A 24 -13.54 14.20 -8.30
C THR A 24 -13.73 15.13 -7.10
N LYS A 25 -14.97 15.40 -6.66
CA LYS A 25 -15.20 16.23 -5.47
C LYS A 25 -14.66 15.59 -4.19
N LYS A 26 -14.93 14.30 -4.01
CA LYS A 26 -14.50 13.55 -2.83
C LYS A 26 -12.99 13.38 -2.82
N VAL A 27 -12.42 12.89 -3.92
CA VAL A 27 -10.96 12.67 -4.00
C VAL A 27 -10.20 14.00 -4.02
N GLY A 28 -10.72 15.02 -4.70
CA GLY A 28 -10.14 16.36 -4.69
C GLY A 28 -10.04 16.94 -3.28
N ALA A 29 -11.09 16.83 -2.47
CA ALA A 29 -11.06 17.29 -1.07
C ALA A 29 -10.07 16.51 -0.18
N MET A 30 -9.70 15.27 -0.57
CA MET A 30 -8.65 14.51 0.12
C MET A 30 -7.24 14.95 -0.29
N LEU A 31 -7.06 15.35 -1.55
CA LEU A 31 -5.78 15.83 -2.08
C LEU A 31 -5.46 17.27 -1.63
N TRP A 32 -6.49 18.12 -1.57
CA TRP A 32 -6.38 19.52 -1.19
C TRP A 32 -7.38 19.85 -0.07
N PRO A 33 -7.14 19.40 1.17
CA PRO A 33 -8.05 19.62 2.29
C PRO A 33 -8.24 21.10 2.64
N GLU A 34 -7.33 21.97 2.22
CA GLU A 34 -7.41 23.42 2.36
C GLU A 34 -8.38 24.09 1.37
N LYS A 35 -8.89 23.37 0.37
CA LYS A 35 -9.84 23.88 -0.64
C LYS A 35 -11.26 23.37 -0.35
N SER A 36 -12.26 24.13 -0.81
CA SER A 36 -13.63 23.60 -0.83
C SER A 36 -13.73 22.40 -1.78
N ALA A 37 -14.66 21.48 -1.52
CA ALA A 37 -14.84 20.28 -2.34
C ALA A 37 -15.12 20.59 -3.82
N ASP A 38 -15.81 21.70 -4.11
CA ASP A 38 -16.06 22.14 -5.48
C ASP A 38 -14.78 22.67 -6.16
N ALA A 39 -14.00 23.50 -5.47
CA ALA A 39 -12.75 24.04 -6.01
C ALA A 39 -11.70 22.93 -6.20
N ALA A 40 -11.58 22.03 -5.23
CA ALA A 40 -10.68 20.88 -5.31
C ALA A 40 -11.12 19.90 -6.40
N GLY A 41 -12.42 19.66 -6.54
CA GLY A 41 -12.97 18.80 -7.56
C GLY A 41 -12.84 19.36 -8.98
N ALA A 42 -12.86 20.68 -9.15
CA ALA A 42 -12.57 21.35 -10.42
C ALA A 42 -11.08 21.23 -10.78
N LEU A 43 -10.18 21.55 -9.84
CA LEU A 43 -8.74 21.39 -10.03
C LEU A 43 -8.38 19.94 -10.41
N LEU A 44 -8.98 18.95 -9.74
CA LEU A 44 -8.74 17.54 -10.09
C LEU A 44 -9.17 17.21 -11.52
N LYS A 45 -10.29 17.77 -12.00
CA LYS A 45 -10.70 17.58 -13.40
C LYS A 45 -9.71 18.20 -14.38
N ASP A 46 -9.18 19.38 -14.05
CA ASP A 46 -8.16 20.02 -14.88
C ASP A 46 -6.88 19.18 -14.91
N CYS A 47 -6.44 18.62 -13.77
CA CYS A 47 -5.29 17.71 -13.71
C CYS A 47 -5.47 16.41 -14.52
N LEU A 48 -6.72 15.96 -14.70
CA LEU A 48 -7.04 14.78 -15.52
C LEU A 48 -7.11 15.07 -17.02
N ASN A 49 -7.04 16.34 -17.43
CA ASN A 49 -7.02 16.71 -18.83
C ASN A 49 -5.54 16.88 -19.31
N PRO A 50 -5.07 16.09 -20.29
CA PRO A 50 -3.71 16.21 -20.79
C PRO A 50 -3.39 17.60 -21.37
N ASP A 51 -4.37 18.30 -21.94
CA ASP A 51 -4.22 19.61 -22.59
C ASP A 51 -4.18 20.78 -21.59
N ARG A 52 -4.54 20.53 -20.32
CA ARG A 52 -4.47 21.53 -19.24
C ARG A 52 -3.07 21.59 -18.64
N ARG A 53 -2.73 22.75 -18.08
CA ARG A 53 -1.40 23.01 -17.48
C ARG A 53 -1.28 22.36 -16.12
N GLU A 54 -2.38 22.27 -15.39
CA GLU A 54 -2.50 21.66 -14.09
C GLU A 54 -2.17 20.17 -14.19
N LYS A 55 -1.33 19.67 -13.28
CA LYS A 55 -0.92 18.26 -13.22
C LYS A 55 -0.88 17.83 -11.75
N LEU A 56 -1.12 16.54 -11.52
CA LEU A 56 -0.83 15.94 -10.23
C LEU A 56 0.67 15.81 -10.05
N ASP A 57 1.17 16.13 -8.87
CA ASP A 57 2.55 15.82 -8.51
C ASP A 57 2.71 14.30 -8.22
N PRO A 58 3.96 13.78 -8.13
CA PRO A 58 4.19 12.37 -7.88
C PRO A 58 3.58 11.84 -6.57
N GLU A 59 3.51 12.66 -5.51
CA GLU A 59 2.94 12.25 -4.22
C GLU A 59 1.42 12.11 -4.31
N GLN A 60 0.77 13.01 -5.05
CA GLN A 60 -0.67 12.96 -5.34
C GLN A 60 -1.03 11.75 -6.21
N VAL A 61 -0.24 11.44 -7.23
CA VAL A 61 -0.42 10.22 -8.04
C VAL A 61 -0.26 8.98 -7.16
N ALA A 62 0.77 8.94 -6.32
CA ALA A 62 0.99 7.84 -5.38
C ALA A 62 -0.15 7.69 -4.37
N PHE A 63 -0.75 8.81 -3.92
CA PHE A 63 -1.94 8.80 -3.08
C PHE A 63 -3.13 8.15 -3.79
N VAL A 64 -3.44 8.55 -5.03
CA VAL A 64 -4.53 7.95 -5.81
C VAL A 64 -4.29 6.46 -6.05
N ARG A 65 -3.04 6.05 -6.31
CA ARG A 65 -2.66 4.63 -6.43
C ARG A 65 -2.96 3.83 -5.15
N ARG A 66 -2.57 4.37 -3.98
CA ARG A 66 -2.85 3.76 -2.66
C ARG A 66 -4.35 3.67 -2.39
N LEU A 67 -5.10 4.72 -2.71
CA LEU A 67 -6.55 4.76 -2.58
C LEU A 67 -7.21 3.69 -3.45
N GLY A 68 -6.78 3.56 -4.71
CA GLY A 68 -7.23 2.49 -5.61
C GLY A 68 -7.04 1.10 -5.01
N ARG A 69 -5.85 0.82 -4.45
CA ARG A 69 -5.60 -0.45 -3.74
C ARG A 69 -6.58 -0.69 -2.59
N GLN A 70 -6.88 0.32 -1.78
CA GLN A 70 -7.78 0.19 -0.63
C GLN A 70 -9.21 -0.16 -1.03
N ILE A 71 -9.66 0.32 -2.19
CA ILE A 71 -11.03 0.11 -2.70
C ILE A 71 -11.13 -1.01 -3.74
N GLY A 72 -10.03 -1.72 -4.01
CA GLY A 72 -9.98 -2.79 -5.01
C GLY A 72 -10.07 -2.33 -6.47
N CYS A 73 -9.71 -1.07 -6.78
CA CYS A 73 -9.60 -0.56 -8.14
C CYS A 73 -8.13 -0.46 -8.53
N HIS A 74 -7.71 -1.24 -9.53
CA HIS A 74 -6.30 -1.41 -9.88
C HIS A 74 -5.95 -0.81 -11.25
N ALA A 75 -6.89 -0.12 -11.89
CA ALA A 75 -6.71 0.56 -13.18
C ALA A 75 -5.36 1.27 -13.35
N LEU A 76 -4.98 2.16 -12.41
CA LEU A 76 -3.73 2.92 -12.51
C LEU A 76 -2.48 2.03 -12.47
N VAL A 77 -2.39 1.14 -11.48
CA VAL A 77 -1.17 0.32 -11.32
C VAL A 77 -1.06 -0.73 -12.44
N ASN A 78 -2.18 -1.22 -12.95
CA ASN A 78 -2.22 -2.13 -14.10
C ASN A 78 -1.76 -1.40 -15.38
N PHE A 79 -2.23 -0.17 -15.60
CA PHE A 79 -1.78 0.65 -16.73
C PHE A 79 -0.28 0.91 -16.65
N GLU A 80 0.23 1.36 -15.50
CA GLU A 80 1.65 1.66 -15.31
C GLU A 80 2.54 0.43 -15.52
N ALA A 81 2.10 -0.75 -15.06
CA ALA A 81 2.83 -1.99 -15.29
C ALA A 81 2.83 -2.38 -16.77
N GLN A 82 1.67 -2.32 -17.43
CA GLN A 82 1.55 -2.63 -18.86
C GLN A 82 2.37 -1.68 -19.73
N ASP A 83 2.29 -0.37 -19.47
CA ASP A 83 3.00 0.68 -20.21
C ASP A 83 4.53 0.52 -20.08
N ALA A 84 5.01 0.13 -18.90
CA ALA A 84 6.42 -0.12 -18.65
C ALA A 84 6.90 -1.55 -19.02
N GLY A 85 6.01 -2.42 -19.52
CA GLY A 85 6.36 -3.79 -19.90
C GLY A 85 6.57 -4.77 -18.73
N TYR A 86 6.04 -4.45 -17.56
CA TYR A 86 6.03 -5.35 -16.40
C TYR A 86 4.80 -6.27 -16.39
N GLU A 87 4.91 -7.39 -15.67
CA GLU A 87 3.77 -8.24 -15.36
C GLU A 87 2.72 -7.49 -14.52
N ALA A 88 1.47 -7.95 -14.58
CA ALA A 88 0.39 -7.36 -13.81
C ALA A 88 0.71 -7.40 -12.30
N PRO A 89 0.60 -6.26 -11.59
CA PRO A 89 0.95 -6.16 -10.19
C PRO A 89 -0.02 -7.02 -9.37
N LYS A 90 0.53 -7.83 -8.48
CA LYS A 90 -0.26 -8.63 -7.53
C LYS A 90 -0.48 -7.80 -6.27
N PRO A 91 -1.74 -7.44 -5.92
CA PRO A 91 -2.01 -6.75 -4.68
C PRO A 91 -1.54 -7.63 -3.51
N VAL A 92 -0.64 -7.09 -2.69
CA VAL A 92 -0.27 -7.74 -1.44
C VAL A 92 -1.47 -7.63 -0.50
N ASN A 93 -1.90 -8.74 0.10
CA ASN A 93 -2.91 -8.69 1.16
C ASN A 93 -2.23 -8.33 2.49
N SER A 94 -2.53 -7.14 3.02
CA SER A 94 -1.94 -6.67 4.28
C SER A 94 -2.38 -7.50 5.48
N GLU A 95 -3.57 -8.10 5.47
CA GLU A 95 -4.02 -9.01 6.53
C GLU A 95 -3.26 -10.33 6.48
N GLU A 96 -3.00 -10.85 5.28
CA GLU A 96 -2.20 -12.06 5.08
C GLU A 96 -0.75 -11.84 5.49
N GLN A 97 -0.17 -10.69 5.14
CA GLN A 97 1.16 -10.30 5.65
C GLN A 97 1.18 -10.18 7.17
N ALA A 98 0.17 -9.53 7.78
CA ALA A 98 0.09 -9.43 9.23
C ALA A 98 -0.03 -10.81 9.89
N ARG A 99 -0.84 -11.71 9.33
CA ARG A 99 -0.98 -13.09 9.80
C ARG A 99 0.34 -13.85 9.71
N MET A 100 1.02 -13.78 8.58
CA MET A 100 2.34 -14.39 8.38
C MET A 100 3.36 -13.88 9.41
N LEU A 101 3.36 -12.57 9.70
CA LEU A 101 4.23 -12.00 10.73
C LEU A 101 3.89 -12.50 12.14
N VAL A 102 2.60 -12.60 12.48
CA VAL A 102 2.15 -13.18 13.76
C VAL A 102 2.61 -14.62 13.89
N ASP A 103 2.48 -15.43 12.84
CA ASP A 103 2.89 -16.83 12.83
C ASP A 103 4.41 -16.97 13.02
N ILE A 104 5.19 -16.10 12.37
CA ILE A 104 6.65 -16.02 12.55
C ILE A 104 7.00 -15.67 14.00
N ILE A 105 6.35 -14.67 14.59
CA ILE A 105 6.59 -14.25 15.98
C ILE A 105 6.28 -15.40 16.94
N ALA A 106 5.15 -16.09 16.75
CA ALA A 106 4.75 -17.22 17.57
C ALA A 106 5.79 -18.36 17.51
N ALA A 107 6.28 -18.69 16.30
CA ALA A 107 7.32 -19.71 16.13
C ALA A 107 8.65 -19.32 16.81
N GLN A 108 9.07 -18.05 16.68
CA GLN A 108 10.29 -17.55 17.32
C GLN A 108 10.18 -17.54 18.85
N GLN A 109 9.00 -17.26 19.40
CA GLN A 109 8.76 -17.27 20.85
C GLN A 109 8.93 -18.67 21.45
N VAL A 110 8.48 -19.71 20.75
CA VAL A 110 8.69 -21.12 21.15
C VAL A 110 10.19 -21.46 21.19
N ASN A 111 10.93 -21.06 20.15
CA ASN A 111 12.37 -21.31 20.07
C ASN A 111 13.14 -20.59 21.18
N LEU A 112 12.77 -19.33 21.47
CA LEU A 112 13.35 -18.56 22.56
C LEU A 112 13.07 -19.23 23.91
N GLN A 113 11.83 -19.64 24.18
CA GLN A 113 11.49 -20.34 25.42
C GLN A 113 12.28 -21.64 25.59
N ALA A 114 12.39 -22.45 24.54
CA ALA A 114 13.17 -23.69 24.58
C ALA A 114 14.65 -23.41 24.87
N SER A 115 15.22 -22.39 24.22
CA SER A 115 16.61 -21.97 24.44
C SER A 115 16.84 -21.45 25.86
N MET A 116 15.91 -20.66 26.40
CA MET A 116 15.94 -20.17 27.78
C MET A 116 15.85 -21.31 28.79
N GLN A 117 14.99 -22.30 28.58
CA GLN A 117 14.88 -23.46 29.46
C GLN A 117 16.14 -24.34 29.43
N ALA A 118 16.73 -24.53 28.25
CA ALA A 118 17.99 -25.25 28.11
C ALA A 118 19.13 -24.51 28.82
N PHE A 119 19.19 -23.18 28.65
CA PHE A 119 20.15 -22.33 29.34
C PHE A 119 19.98 -22.40 30.87
N GLN A 120 18.75 -22.26 31.37
CA GLN A 120 18.45 -22.33 32.80
C GLN A 120 18.89 -23.67 33.40
N ARG A 121 18.59 -24.79 32.73
CA ARG A 121 19.06 -26.13 33.16
C ARG A 121 20.58 -26.22 33.21
N LEU A 122 21.28 -25.68 32.22
CA LEU A 122 22.74 -25.68 32.18
C LEU A 122 23.34 -24.84 33.33
N VAL A 123 22.74 -23.67 33.62
CA VAL A 123 23.15 -22.81 34.73
C VAL A 123 22.92 -23.50 36.08
N GLU A 124 21.78 -24.18 36.26
CA GLU A 124 21.49 -24.95 37.48
C GLU A 124 22.47 -26.10 37.70
N GLN A 125 22.83 -26.82 36.63
CA GLN A 125 23.78 -27.93 36.68
C GLN A 125 25.23 -27.48 36.83
N ASN A 126 25.58 -26.30 36.27
CA ASN A 126 26.92 -25.76 36.32
C ASN A 126 26.90 -24.23 36.49
N PRO A 127 26.83 -23.73 37.74
CA PRO A 127 26.76 -22.30 38.03
C PRO A 127 27.97 -21.48 37.56
N SER A 128 29.12 -22.14 37.28
CA SER A 128 30.31 -21.47 36.76
C SER A 128 30.16 -20.98 35.32
N VAL A 129 29.21 -21.52 34.56
CA VAL A 129 28.92 -21.14 33.16
C VAL A 129 28.51 -19.68 33.05
N LEU A 130 27.82 -19.11 34.04
CA LEU A 130 27.44 -17.69 34.03
C LEU A 130 28.65 -16.75 33.96
N ARG A 131 29.82 -17.14 34.48
CA ARG A 131 31.04 -16.33 34.44
C ARG A 131 31.80 -16.46 33.11
N ALA A 132 31.49 -17.47 32.30
CA ALA A 132 32.16 -17.74 31.03
C ALA A 132 31.46 -17.06 29.84
N VAL A 133 30.20 -16.63 30.00
CA VAL A 133 29.37 -16.03 28.95
C VAL A 133 29.08 -14.54 29.19
N ALA A 134 29.27 -14.05 30.42
CA ALA A 134 29.23 -12.62 30.76
C ALA A 134 30.53 -11.92 30.34
#